data_AF-Q0GMX3-F1
#
_entry.id   AF-Q0GMX3-F1
#
_cell.length_a   1.000
_cell.length_b   1.000
_cell.length_c   1.000
_cell.angle_alpha   90.00
_cell.angle_beta   90.00
_cell.angle_gamma   90.00
#
_symmetry.space_group_name_H-M   'P 1'
#
loop_
_entity.id
_entity.type
_entity.pdbx_description
1 polymer ?
#
loop_
_entity_poly.entity_id
_entity_poly.type
_entity_poly.pdbx_seq_one_letter_code
_entity_poly.pdbx_strand_id
1 'polypeptide(L)'
;EVWQANAGGRYRHKREGYTAPLDPNFGGCGRMITDAEGRYSFRTIRPGAYPWPNGPNDWRPAHIHFSIFGRAFAQRLITQMYFEGDPMIWQCPIVATIPDKAAVEQLIARLDRDRTTPMDALAYRFDIVLHG
;
A
#
# COMPACT_ATOMS: atom_id res chain seq x y z
N GLU A 1 4.05 2.77 10.26
CA GLU A 1 4.27 3.93 9.36
C GLU A 1 3.90 3.53 7.94
N VAL A 2 3.48 4.48 7.11
CA VAL A 2 3.08 4.24 5.73
C VAL A 2 3.64 5.31 4.79
N TRP A 3 3.89 4.93 3.54
CA TRP A 3 4.18 5.86 2.46
C TRP A 3 3.65 5.36 1.11
N GLN A 4 3.30 6.28 0.21
CA GLN A 4 2.69 5.98 -1.08
C GLN A 4 2.85 7.12 -2.09
N ALA A 5 2.56 6.80 -3.36
CA ALA A 5 2.37 7.79 -4.41
C ALA A 5 1.02 8.51 -4.26
N ASN A 6 0.83 9.60 -5.01
CA ASN A 6 -0.47 10.25 -5.17
C ASN A 6 -1.41 9.44 -6.10
N ALA A 7 -2.62 9.97 -6.37
CA ALA A 7 -3.61 9.35 -7.25
C ALA A 7 -3.10 9.07 -8.69
N GLY A 8 -2.10 9.82 -9.16
CA GLY A 8 -1.49 9.64 -10.47
C GLY A 8 -0.24 8.76 -10.47
N GLY A 9 0.10 8.11 -9.35
CA GLY A 9 1.30 7.27 -9.26
C GLY A 9 2.61 8.06 -9.12
N ARG A 10 2.56 9.35 -8.80
CA ARG A 10 3.76 10.18 -8.56
C ARG A 10 4.14 10.22 -7.09
N TYR A 11 5.37 9.82 -6.76
CA TYR A 11 5.97 10.04 -5.44
C TYR A 11 6.51 11.47 -5.28
N ARG A 12 6.34 12.03 -4.08
CA ARG A 12 7.02 13.28 -3.67
C ARG A 12 8.45 12.98 -3.23
N HIS A 13 9.28 12.53 -4.17
CA HIS A 13 10.68 12.20 -3.92
C HIS A 13 11.58 12.81 -5.00
N LYS A 14 12.74 13.36 -4.61
CA LYS A 14 13.64 14.07 -5.53
C LYS A 14 14.17 13.24 -6.71
N ARG A 15 14.20 11.91 -6.56
CA ARG A 15 14.63 10.97 -7.61
C ARG A 15 13.47 10.44 -8.46
N GLU A 16 12.23 10.84 -8.18
CA GLU A 16 11.08 10.41 -8.96
C GLU A 16 11.01 11.18 -10.29
N GLY A 17 11.16 10.45 -11.39
CA GLY A 17 11.21 10.99 -12.76
C GLY A 17 9.93 10.77 -13.57
N TYR A 18 8.94 10.02 -13.06
CA TYR A 18 7.70 9.77 -13.80
C TYR A 18 6.95 11.07 -14.13
N THR A 19 6.38 11.20 -15.33
CA THR A 19 5.80 12.46 -15.84
C THR A 19 4.49 12.89 -15.18
N ALA A 20 3.81 12.01 -14.44
CA ALA A 20 2.58 12.37 -13.75
C ALA A 20 2.81 13.56 -12.79
N PRO A 21 1.86 14.50 -12.68
CA PRO A 21 2.03 15.69 -11.87
C PRO A 21 2.07 15.37 -10.37
N LEU A 22 2.80 16.19 -9.62
CA LEU A 22 2.66 16.23 -8.17
C LEU A 22 1.30 16.86 -7.83
N ASP A 23 0.70 16.38 -6.75
CA ASP A 23 -0.45 17.04 -6.14
C ASP A 23 0.08 17.99 -5.06
N PRO A 24 -0.17 19.31 -5.16
CA PRO A 24 0.34 20.28 -4.18
C PRO A 24 -0.19 20.04 -2.76
N ASN A 25 -1.35 19.40 -2.61
CA ASN A 25 -2.01 19.13 -1.33
C ASN A 25 -1.72 17.73 -0.77
N PHE A 26 -0.92 16.92 -1.46
CA PHE A 26 -0.62 15.55 -1.05
C PHE A 26 0.85 15.33 -0.69
N GLY A 27 1.10 14.87 0.54
CA GLY A 27 2.43 14.49 1.02
C GLY A 27 2.77 13.02 0.76
N GLY A 28 1.83 12.10 1.03
CA GLY A 28 2.00 10.66 0.79
C GLY A 28 2.70 9.87 1.90
N CYS A 29 2.80 10.41 3.11
CA CYS A 29 3.36 9.71 4.27
C CYS A 29 2.47 9.84 5.51
N GLY A 30 2.46 8.81 6.36
CA GLY A 30 1.70 8.80 7.61
C GLY A 30 2.30 7.87 8.66
N ARG A 31 1.99 8.12 9.93
CA ARG A 31 2.36 7.23 11.04
C ARG A 31 1.29 7.27 12.11
N MET A 32 1.10 6.16 12.80
CA MET A 32 0.23 6.06 13.96
C MET A 32 0.68 4.87 14.83
N ILE A 33 0.19 4.81 16.07
CA ILE A 33 0.42 3.70 17.00
C ILE A 33 -0.91 2.97 17.14
N THR A 34 -0.88 1.64 17.06
CA THR A 34 -2.08 0.81 17.23
C THR A 34 -2.75 1.07 18.58
N ASP A 35 -4.09 0.94 18.63
CA ASP A 35 -4.83 1.00 19.88
C ASP A 35 -4.54 -0.21 20.80
N ALA A 36 -5.19 -0.25 21.97
CA ALA A 36 -5.02 -1.32 22.95
C ALA A 36 -5.45 -2.70 22.40
N GLU A 37 -6.33 -2.73 21.39
CA GLU A 37 -6.79 -3.93 20.71
C GLU A 37 -5.97 -4.24 19.43
N GLY A 38 -4.88 -3.50 19.17
CA GLY A 38 -3.99 -3.72 18.03
C GLY A 38 -4.49 -3.15 16.70
N ARG A 39 -5.57 -2.35 16.70
CA ARG A 39 -6.15 -1.78 15.47
C ARG A 39 -5.42 -0.50 15.07
N TYR A 40 -5.39 -0.23 13.77
CA TYR A 40 -4.86 1.00 13.20
C TYR A 40 -5.83 1.57 12.16
N SER A 41 -5.70 2.86 11.85
CA SER A 41 -6.47 3.50 10.79
C SER A 41 -5.69 4.64 10.14
N PHE A 42 -5.83 4.76 8.83
CA PHE A 42 -5.31 5.86 8.03
C PHE A 42 -6.42 6.34 7.09
N ARG A 43 -6.51 7.65 6.89
CA ARG A 43 -7.30 8.25 5.79
C ARG A 43 -6.33 8.81 4.76
N THR A 44 -6.47 8.38 3.52
CA THR A 44 -5.57 8.73 2.41
C THR A 44 -6.32 8.69 1.08
N ILE A 45 -5.64 9.08 0.01
CA ILE A 45 -6.09 8.91 -1.37
C ILE A 45 -5.57 7.57 -1.89
N ARG A 46 -6.40 6.80 -2.61
CA ARG A 46 -5.94 5.56 -3.27
C ARG A 46 -4.82 5.92 -4.26
N PRO A 47 -3.60 5.36 -4.12
CA PRO A 47 -2.51 5.67 -5.03
C PRO A 47 -2.79 5.14 -6.44
N GLY A 48 -2.26 5.83 -7.44
CA GLY A 48 -2.24 5.33 -8.82
C GLY A 48 -1.16 4.25 -9.00
N ALA A 49 -1.37 3.38 -9.99
CA ALA A 49 -0.31 2.56 -10.56
C ALA A 49 0.76 3.46 -11.21
N TYR A 50 2.01 3.00 -11.29
CA TYR A 50 3.09 3.76 -11.93
C TYR A 50 4.08 2.86 -12.67
N PRO A 51 4.69 3.35 -13.77
CA PRO A 51 5.70 2.61 -14.51
C PRO A 51 7.05 2.68 -13.80
N TRP A 52 7.91 1.69 -14.02
CA TRP A 52 9.25 1.66 -13.45
C TRP A 52 10.21 0.91 -14.38
N PRO A 53 11.51 1.26 -14.37
CA PRO A 53 12.49 0.72 -15.33
C PRO A 53 12.96 -0.69 -14.93
N ASN A 54 12.09 -1.68 -15.07
CA ASN A 54 12.40 -3.11 -14.90
C ASN A 54 12.37 -3.82 -16.27
N GLY A 55 11.19 -4.21 -16.74
CA GLY A 55 10.94 -4.59 -18.13
C GLY A 55 10.61 -3.39 -19.03
N PRO A 56 10.38 -3.63 -20.34
CA PRO A 56 10.09 -2.56 -21.31
C PRO A 56 8.76 -1.82 -21.06
N ASN A 57 7.81 -2.44 -20.36
CA ASN A 57 6.52 -1.84 -20.02
C ASN A 57 5.99 -2.38 -18.68
N ASP A 58 6.84 -2.43 -17.67
CA ASP A 58 6.43 -2.88 -16.34
C ASP A 58 5.79 -1.76 -15.54
N TRP A 59 4.74 -2.13 -14.83
CA TRP A 59 4.01 -1.24 -13.96
C TRP A 59 3.83 -1.87 -12.58
N ARG A 60 3.86 -1.03 -11.56
CA ARG A 60 3.48 -1.42 -10.21
C ARG A 60 1.97 -1.30 -10.06
N PRO A 61 1.27 -2.28 -9.46
CA PRO A 61 -0.13 -2.13 -9.05
C PRO A 61 -0.26 -0.94 -8.08
N ALA A 62 -1.48 -0.45 -7.86
CA ALA A 62 -1.71 0.49 -6.79
C ALA A 62 -1.27 -0.13 -5.45
N HIS A 63 -0.37 0.54 -4.72
CA HIS A 63 0.14 0.02 -3.45
C HIS A 63 0.47 1.11 -2.44
N ILE A 64 0.36 0.73 -1.17
CA ILE A 64 0.86 1.51 -0.03
C ILE A 64 1.94 0.69 0.65
N HIS A 65 3.10 1.31 0.90
CA HIS A 65 4.14 0.68 1.68
C HIS A 65 3.86 0.79 3.18
N PHE A 66 4.17 -0.26 3.92
CA PHE A 66 4.05 -0.33 5.37
C PHE A 66 5.39 -0.65 6.02
N SER A 67 5.69 0.06 7.11
CA SER A 67 6.76 -0.22 8.05
C SER A 67 6.15 -0.45 9.42
N ILE A 68 6.33 -1.66 9.97
CA ILE A 68 5.74 -2.10 11.23
C ILE A 68 6.86 -2.47 12.20
N PHE A 69 6.72 -1.98 13.44
CA PHE A 69 7.51 -2.38 14.59
C PHE A 69 6.61 -3.20 15.51
N GLY A 70 7.00 -4.44 15.79
CA GLY A 70 6.37 -5.24 16.84
C GLY A 70 6.91 -4.88 18.23
N ARG A 71 6.72 -5.80 19.19
CA ARG A 71 7.25 -5.70 20.56
C ARG A 71 8.72 -6.13 20.68
N ALA A 72 9.22 -6.87 19.69
CA ALA A 72 10.59 -7.35 19.63
C ALA A 72 11.25 -7.00 18.29
N PHE A 73 12.59 -6.92 18.28
CA PHE A 73 13.36 -6.64 17.06
C PHE A 73 13.07 -7.65 15.94
N ALA A 74 12.90 -8.93 16.28
CA ALA A 74 12.59 -10.00 15.33
C ALA A 74 11.23 -9.83 14.61
N GLN A 75 10.35 -8.96 15.10
CA GLN A 75 9.04 -8.67 14.51
C GLN A 75 9.05 -7.47 13.55
N ARG A 76 10.21 -6.87 13.28
CA ARG A 76 10.33 -5.74 12.34
C ARG A 76 9.97 -6.19 10.92
N LEU A 77 8.93 -5.59 10.34
CA LEU A 77 8.44 -5.94 9.00
C LEU A 77 8.29 -4.70 8.11
N ILE A 78 8.83 -4.77 6.88
CA ILE A 78 8.42 -3.88 5.78
C ILE A 78 7.65 -4.72 4.77
N THR A 79 6.47 -4.25 4.38
CA THR A 79 5.64 -4.92 3.38
C THR A 79 4.92 -3.89 2.50
N GLN A 80 4.15 -4.38 1.52
CA GLN A 80 3.34 -3.57 0.62
C GLN A 80 1.91 -4.11 0.64
N MET A 81 0.96 -3.20 0.76
CA MET A 81 -0.47 -3.46 0.66
C MET A 81 -0.93 -3.16 -0.77
N TYR A 82 -1.67 -4.08 -1.37
CA TYR A 82 -2.34 -3.93 -2.67
C TYR A 82 -3.85 -3.78 -2.49
N PHE A 83 -4.59 -3.49 -3.57
CA PHE A 83 -6.05 -3.30 -3.52
C PHE A 83 -6.78 -4.43 -4.23
N GLU A 84 -7.84 -4.94 -3.59
CA GLU A 84 -8.73 -5.94 -4.17
C GLU A 84 -9.19 -5.56 -5.58
N GLY A 85 -9.10 -6.53 -6.50
CA GLY A 85 -9.52 -6.40 -7.89
C GLY A 85 -8.51 -5.71 -8.82
N ASP A 86 -7.35 -5.26 -8.34
CA ASP A 86 -6.33 -4.67 -9.21
C ASP A 86 -5.69 -5.73 -10.12
N PRO A 87 -5.89 -5.68 -11.46
CA PRO A 87 -5.41 -6.69 -12.39
C PRO A 87 -3.87 -6.69 -12.55
N MET A 88 -3.20 -5.62 -12.10
CA MET A 88 -1.75 -5.47 -12.23
C MET A 88 -0.99 -6.26 -11.17
N ILE A 89 -1.66 -6.70 -10.09
CA ILE A 89 -1.05 -7.49 -9.01
C ILE A 89 -0.38 -8.73 -9.58
N TRP A 90 -1.11 -9.50 -10.39
CA TRP A 90 -0.67 -10.79 -10.93
C TRP A 90 0.34 -10.67 -12.08
N GLN A 91 0.63 -9.46 -12.53
CA GLN A 91 1.61 -9.17 -13.57
C GLN A 91 2.90 -8.57 -12.99
N CYS A 92 2.89 -8.20 -11.71
CA CYS A 92 3.98 -7.45 -11.11
C CYS A 92 5.17 -8.36 -10.75
N PRO A 93 6.38 -8.12 -11.28
CA PRO A 93 7.55 -8.94 -10.95
C PRO A 93 7.94 -8.87 -9.46
N ILE A 94 7.65 -7.76 -8.77
CA ILE A 94 7.86 -7.64 -7.32
C ILE A 94 6.89 -8.54 -6.55
N VAL A 95 5.62 -8.62 -6.96
CA VAL A 95 4.65 -9.53 -6.34
C VAL A 95 5.07 -10.98 -6.58
N ALA A 96 5.52 -11.30 -7.79
CA ALA A 96 5.97 -12.63 -8.19
C ALA A 96 7.22 -13.14 -7.44
N THR A 97 7.89 -12.29 -6.65
CA THR A 97 8.94 -12.75 -5.72
C THR A 97 8.40 -13.64 -4.59
N ILE A 98 7.09 -13.58 -4.34
CA ILE A 98 6.39 -14.45 -3.39
C ILE A 98 5.76 -15.59 -4.20
N PRO A 99 6.28 -16.83 -4.09
CA PRO A 99 5.81 -17.95 -4.91
C PRO A 99 4.45 -18.49 -4.47
N ASP A 100 4.09 -18.30 -3.20
CA ASP A 100 2.81 -18.74 -2.67
C ASP A 100 1.71 -17.70 -2.95
N LYS A 101 0.71 -18.11 -3.72
CA LYS A 101 -0.46 -17.30 -4.03
C LYS A 101 -1.22 -16.89 -2.76
N ALA A 102 -1.35 -17.78 -1.77
CA ALA A 102 -2.06 -17.47 -0.54
C ALA A 102 -1.32 -16.38 0.25
N ALA A 103 0.01 -16.40 0.25
CA ALA A 103 0.83 -15.33 0.84
C ALA A 103 0.68 -14.00 0.08
N VAL A 104 0.57 -14.01 -1.26
CA VAL A 104 0.25 -12.79 -2.03
C VAL A 104 -1.14 -12.25 -1.67
N GLU A 105 -2.14 -13.13 -1.54
CA GLU A 105 -3.51 -12.74 -1.19
C GLU A 105 -3.59 -12.08 0.20
N GLN A 106 -2.72 -12.45 1.13
CA GLN A 106 -2.58 -11.75 2.42
C GLN A 106 -2.12 -10.30 2.29
N LEU A 107 -1.49 -9.92 1.17
CA LEU A 107 -1.07 -8.55 0.88
C LEU A 107 -2.16 -7.70 0.22
N ILE A 108 -3.33 -8.28 -0.09
CA ILE A 108 -4.42 -7.61 -0.80
C ILE A 108 -5.44 -7.10 0.23
N ALA A 109 -5.54 -5.78 0.36
CA ALA A 109 -6.56 -5.15 1.18
C ALA A 109 -7.93 -5.32 0.53
N ARG A 110 -8.90 -5.79 1.32
CA ARG A 110 -10.28 -6.02 0.89
C ARG A 110 -11.12 -4.79 1.09
N LEU A 111 -12.02 -4.52 0.17
CA LEU A 111 -13.01 -3.46 0.31
C LEU A 111 -13.90 -3.75 1.53
N ASP A 112 -13.97 -2.80 2.46
CA ASP A 112 -14.74 -2.93 3.69
C ASP A 112 -15.91 -1.94 3.65
N ARG A 113 -17.11 -2.46 3.40
CA ARG A 113 -18.32 -1.62 3.26
C ARG A 113 -18.83 -1.10 4.60
N ASP A 114 -18.64 -1.88 5.65
CA ASP A 114 -19.08 -1.54 7.01
C ASP A 114 -18.27 -0.39 7.63
N ARG A 115 -17.07 -0.15 7.10
CA ARG A 115 -16.19 0.96 7.50
C ARG A 115 -16.25 2.17 6.59
N THR A 116 -17.07 2.16 5.54
CA THR A 116 -17.26 3.35 4.69
C THR A 116 -17.95 4.48 5.44
N THR A 117 -17.63 5.71 5.06
CA THR A 117 -18.38 6.90 5.48
C THR A 117 -19.31 7.31 4.35
N PRO A 118 -20.65 7.24 4.52
CA PRO A 118 -21.60 7.62 3.48
C PRO A 118 -21.33 9.04 2.96
N MET A 119 -21.34 9.20 1.63
CA MET A 119 -21.10 10.48 0.94
C MET A 119 -19.72 11.12 1.17
N ASP A 120 -18.72 10.34 1.64
CA ASP A 120 -17.36 10.83 1.89
C ASP A 120 -16.30 9.84 1.36
N ALA A 121 -16.10 8.71 2.05
CA ALA A 121 -14.95 7.85 1.82
C ALA A 121 -15.29 6.36 1.82
N LEU A 122 -14.69 5.63 0.88
CA LEU A 122 -14.61 4.17 0.94
C LEU A 122 -13.54 3.74 1.95
N ALA A 123 -13.63 2.49 2.40
CA ALA A 123 -12.65 1.88 3.31
C ALA A 123 -12.11 0.57 2.74
N TYR A 124 -10.86 0.27 3.10
CA TYR A 124 -10.19 -0.99 2.83
C TYR A 124 -9.66 -1.54 4.14
N ARG A 125 -9.80 -2.85 4.34
CA ARG A 125 -9.28 -3.57 5.49
C ARG A 125 -8.03 -4.34 5.10
N PHE A 126 -6.96 -4.13 5.88
CA PHE A 126 -5.68 -4.80 5.72
C PHE A 126 -5.15 -5.25 7.08
N ASP A 127 -5.22 -6.54 7.36
CA ASP A 127 -4.76 -7.11 8.62
C ASP A 127 -3.30 -7.53 8.47
N ILE A 128 -2.46 -7.23 9.48
CA ILE A 128 -1.02 -7.53 9.46
C ILE A 128 -0.72 -8.50 10.60
N VAL A 129 -0.10 -9.63 10.26
CA VAL A 129 0.33 -10.66 11.22
C VAL A 129 1.85 -10.57 11.38
N LEU A 130 2.30 -10.47 12.63
CA LEU A 130 3.72 -10.54 12.99
C LEU A 130 4.02 -11.90 13.65
N HIS A 131 5.29 -12.29 13.68
CA HIS A 131 5.71 -13.48 14.42
C HIS A 131 5.30 -13.42 15.90
N GLY A 132 4.88 -14.57 16.45
CA GLY A 132 4.57 -14.75 17.87
C GLY A 132 5.78 -14.79 18.77
#